data_AF-A0A2W5Y1W9-F1
#
_entry.id   AF-A0A2W5Y1W9-F1
#
_cell.length_a   1.000
_cell.length_b   1.000
_cell.length_c   1.000
_cell.angle_alpha   90.00
_cell.angle_beta   90.00
_cell.angle_gamma   90.00
#
_symmetry.space_group_name_H-M   'P 1'
#
loop_
_entity.id
_entity.type
_entity.pdbx_description
1 polymer ?
#
loop_
_entity_poly.entity_id
_entity_poly.type
_entity_poly.pdbx_seq_one_letter_code
_entity_poly.pdbx_strand_id
1 'polypeptide(L)'
;MSLINLRWVARRPVVDLRRAHHGLPVTASETVTVLDAVASRQPGAIPNDYLPAMQRLTCGLVRARGDCLRLGPLALLSFDSASRLASGWQRVIRGGLLARQPGGTLSVGWQDGRLVGEVAGYSPWLPRRLYELTQLPLHHALMRLYLLGLRGRVPPPGLPAGPAQRLAAASLDLALCGAITALAAPPTRRFMPLLACVTSVYHIGFWCLAASTPGGRALGQRVVGLDGRRPSLLQAVLRLTALPLAVWARRALHDERAGTEVIESAPSRA
;
A
#
# COMPACT_ATOMS: atom_id res chain seq x y z
N MET A 1 -11.36 11.01 21.79
CA MET A 1 -10.82 11.72 20.61
C MET A 1 -9.40 12.14 20.95
N SER A 2 -8.39 11.48 20.37
CA SER A 2 -6.98 11.75 20.70
C SER A 2 -6.19 11.96 19.42
N LEU A 3 -5.61 13.16 19.33
CA LEU A 3 -4.87 13.71 18.21
C LEU A 3 -3.56 12.92 17.97
N ILE A 4 -3.29 12.63 16.70
CA ILE A 4 -2.03 12.04 16.25
C ILE A 4 -0.93 13.10 16.46
N ASN A 5 -0.13 12.89 17.49
CA ASN A 5 1.06 13.67 17.78
C ASN A 5 2.17 13.26 16.78
N LEU A 6 2.32 14.05 15.71
CA LEU A 6 3.49 14.04 14.83
C LEU A 6 4.69 14.63 15.61
N ARG A 7 5.26 13.85 16.53
CA ARG A 7 6.52 14.21 17.19
C ARG A 7 7.70 13.79 16.33
N TRP A 8 8.44 14.80 15.88
CA TRP A 8 9.80 14.74 15.40
C TRP A 8 10.67 13.88 16.35
N VAL A 9 11.13 12.73 15.84
CA VAL A 9 12.23 12.01 16.48
C VAL A 9 13.52 12.51 15.85
N ALA A 10 14.34 13.16 16.68
CA ALA A 10 15.69 13.57 16.35
C ALA A 10 16.49 12.35 15.86
N ARG A 11 16.85 12.36 14.58
CA ARG A 11 17.71 11.36 13.95
C ARG A 11 19.16 11.62 14.34
N ARG A 12 19.81 10.65 14.98
CA ARG A 12 21.28 10.48 14.92
C ARG A 12 21.66 9.83 13.58
N PRO A 13 22.90 10.00 13.10
CA PRO A 13 23.18 10.56 11.78
C PRO A 13 22.87 9.60 10.63
N VAL A 14 22.38 10.24 9.57
CA VAL A 14 22.43 9.79 8.18
C VAL A 14 23.80 9.16 7.93
N VAL A 15 23.84 7.89 7.51
CA VAL A 15 25.02 7.35 6.84
C VAL A 15 25.23 8.23 5.62
N ASP A 16 26.32 8.98 5.67
CA ASP A 16 26.69 10.03 4.75
C ASP A 16 26.95 9.45 3.36
N LEU A 17 25.92 9.48 2.50
CA LEU A 17 26.01 9.19 1.07
C LEU A 17 26.35 10.46 0.26
N ARG A 18 26.80 11.56 0.89
CA ARG A 18 27.24 12.78 0.18
C ARG A 18 28.77 12.84 0.08
N ARG A 19 29.33 12.25 -0.98
CA ARG A 19 30.57 12.77 -1.56
C ARG A 19 30.44 12.93 -3.07
N ALA A 20 30.94 14.09 -3.51
CA ALA A 20 31.08 14.60 -4.88
C ALA A 20 29.82 15.23 -5.50
N HIS A 21 29.68 16.55 -5.32
CA HIS A 21 29.83 17.53 -6.42
C HIS A 21 29.72 18.96 -5.86
N HIS A 22 30.76 19.77 -6.12
CA HIS A 22 30.86 21.17 -5.74
C HIS A 22 29.96 22.07 -6.60
N GLY A 23 29.29 23.02 -5.93
CA GLY A 23 29.26 24.43 -6.35
C GLY A 23 28.22 24.85 -7.39
N LEU A 24 26.97 25.08 -6.96
CA LEU A 24 26.09 26.14 -7.48
C LEU A 24 25.14 26.62 -6.35
N PRO A 25 24.72 27.90 -6.31
CA PRO A 25 23.83 28.43 -5.28
C PRO A 25 22.46 27.75 -5.37
N VAL A 26 22.14 26.94 -4.37
CA VAL A 26 20.88 26.21 -4.26
C VAL A 26 19.77 27.21 -3.89
N THR A 27 19.06 27.73 -4.88
CA THR A 27 17.69 28.22 -4.67
C THR A 27 16.93 27.13 -3.93
N ALA A 28 16.32 27.45 -2.78
CA ALA A 28 15.63 26.52 -1.88
C ALA A 28 14.82 25.48 -2.67
N SER A 29 15.43 24.32 -2.89
CA SER A 29 14.84 23.27 -3.72
C SER A 29 13.79 22.58 -2.87
N GLU A 30 12.53 22.69 -3.26
CA GLU A 30 11.39 21.95 -2.68
C GLU A 30 11.52 20.46 -2.98
N THR A 31 12.55 19.83 -2.43
CA THR A 31 12.69 18.38 -2.45
C THR A 31 11.80 17.76 -1.39
N VAL A 32 11.34 16.56 -1.67
CA VAL A 32 10.52 15.76 -0.76
C VAL A 32 11.20 14.42 -0.51
N THR A 33 10.98 13.91 0.70
CA THR A 33 11.38 12.57 1.09
C THR A 33 10.14 11.75 1.41
N VAL A 34 10.01 10.59 0.77
CA VAL A 34 8.97 9.59 1.06
C VAL A 34 9.65 8.39 1.68
N LEU A 35 9.22 7.98 2.87
CA LEU A 35 9.78 6.85 3.59
C LEU A 35 8.66 5.93 4.05
N ASP A 36 8.74 4.65 3.74
CA ASP A 36 7.87 3.61 4.28
C ASP A 36 8.69 2.42 4.77
N ALA A 37 8.13 1.69 5.73
CA ALA A 37 8.77 0.53 6.32
C ALA A 37 7.75 -0.56 6.70
N VAL A 38 8.11 -1.80 6.42
CA VAL A 38 7.34 -2.99 6.74
C VAL A 38 8.18 -3.91 7.62
N ALA A 39 7.62 -4.37 8.74
CA ALA A 39 8.26 -5.38 9.57
C ALA A 39 8.40 -6.69 8.79
N SER A 40 9.59 -7.26 8.77
CA SER A 40 9.84 -8.54 8.12
C SER A 40 10.89 -9.34 8.90
N ARG A 41 10.65 -10.63 9.09
CA ARG A 41 11.42 -11.47 10.03
C ARG A 41 12.62 -12.16 9.38
N GLN A 42 12.74 -12.13 8.06
CA GLN A 42 13.75 -12.89 7.33
C GLN A 42 14.56 -11.97 6.41
N PRO A 43 15.80 -11.60 6.77
CA PRO A 43 16.67 -10.90 5.85
C PRO A 43 16.94 -11.78 4.63
N GLY A 44 16.87 -11.20 3.44
CA GLY A 44 17.06 -11.92 2.19
C GLY A 44 17.44 -10.96 1.07
N ALA A 45 17.97 -11.51 -0.03
CA ALA A 45 18.29 -10.73 -1.21
C ALA A 45 17.02 -10.02 -1.70
N ILE A 46 17.06 -8.68 -1.77
CA ILE A 46 15.93 -7.89 -2.25
C ILE A 46 15.99 -7.85 -3.78
N PRO A 47 15.02 -8.45 -4.49
CA PRO A 47 14.97 -8.33 -5.94
C PRO A 47 14.73 -6.87 -6.33
N ASN A 48 15.39 -6.43 -7.41
CA ASN A 48 15.12 -5.15 -8.05
C ASN A 48 14.00 -5.31 -9.08
N ASP A 49 12.79 -5.60 -8.60
CA ASP A 49 11.60 -5.82 -9.41
C ASP A 49 10.59 -4.68 -9.31
N TYR A 50 11.00 -3.51 -8.79
CA TYR A 50 10.14 -2.37 -8.55
C TYR A 50 9.32 -1.95 -9.77
N LEU A 51 9.93 -1.84 -10.96
CA LEU A 51 9.21 -1.43 -12.17
C LEU A 51 8.15 -2.46 -12.59
N PRO A 52 8.47 -3.77 -12.76
CA PRO A 52 7.43 -4.80 -12.93
C PRO A 52 6.36 -4.80 -11.83
N ALA A 53 6.74 -4.55 -10.57
CA ALA A 53 5.80 -4.53 -9.46
C ALA A 53 4.83 -3.34 -9.55
N MET A 54 5.29 -2.14 -9.89
CA MET A 54 4.42 -0.99 -10.14
C MET A 54 3.40 -1.27 -11.24
N GLN A 55 3.81 -1.97 -12.30
CA GLN A 55 2.87 -2.38 -13.35
C GLN A 55 1.80 -3.34 -12.83
N ARG A 56 2.17 -4.33 -12.01
CA ARG A 56 1.19 -5.24 -11.40
C ARG A 56 0.25 -4.52 -10.43
N LEU A 57 0.80 -3.65 -9.57
CA LEU A 57 0.04 -2.92 -8.55
C LEU A 57 -0.93 -1.89 -9.13
N THR A 58 -0.60 -1.32 -10.29
CA THR A 58 -1.50 -0.40 -11.01
C THR A 58 -2.38 -1.12 -12.03
N CYS A 59 -2.48 -2.46 -11.96
CA CYS A 59 -3.28 -3.28 -12.87
C CYS A 59 -2.97 -3.03 -14.37
N GLY A 60 -1.71 -2.71 -14.69
CA GLY A 60 -1.26 -2.42 -16.05
C GLY A 60 -1.56 -1.01 -16.56
N LEU A 61 -2.18 -0.14 -15.73
CA LEU A 61 -2.39 1.27 -16.06
C LEU A 61 -1.06 1.99 -16.24
N VAL A 62 -0.13 1.79 -15.29
CA VAL A 62 1.27 2.18 -15.45
C VAL A 62 2.03 0.98 -16.00
N ARG A 63 2.79 1.17 -17.08
CA ARG A 63 3.60 0.12 -17.70
C ARG A 63 5.07 0.39 -17.48
N ALA A 64 5.81 -0.67 -17.16
CA ALA A 64 7.27 -0.65 -17.15
C ALA A 64 7.78 -0.87 -18.58
N ARG A 65 8.63 0.02 -19.08
CA ARG A 65 9.33 -0.15 -20.37
C ARG A 65 10.77 0.33 -20.23
N GLY A 66 11.72 -0.60 -20.25
CA GLY A 66 13.10 -0.32 -19.86
C GLY A 66 13.14 0.22 -18.43
N ASP A 67 13.90 1.29 -18.20
CA ASP A 67 14.00 1.97 -16.90
C ASP A 67 12.96 3.09 -16.72
N CYS A 68 11.78 2.97 -17.33
CA CYS A 68 10.73 3.99 -17.27
C CYS A 68 9.37 3.41 -16.84
N LEU A 69 8.64 4.19 -16.03
CA LEU A 69 7.21 4.01 -15.75
C LEU A 69 6.41 4.92 -16.68
N ARG A 70 5.47 4.36 -17.43
CA ARG A 70 4.69 5.08 -18.44
C ARG A 70 3.19 4.92 -18.24
N LEU A 71 2.43 5.98 -18.53
CA LEU A 71 0.97 5.96 -18.66
C LEU A 71 0.62 6.21 -20.14
N GLY A 72 0.37 5.14 -20.89
CA GLY A 72 0.25 5.23 -22.35
C GLY A 72 1.54 5.79 -22.98
N PRO A 73 1.48 6.87 -23.78
CA PRO A 73 2.67 7.47 -24.39
C PRO A 73 3.51 8.27 -23.39
N LEU A 74 2.95 8.64 -22.22
CA LEU A 74 3.54 9.57 -21.28
C LEU A 74 4.54 8.87 -20.36
N ALA A 75 5.78 9.35 -20.31
CA ALA A 75 6.78 8.88 -19.33
C ALA A 75 6.57 9.59 -17.99
N LEU A 76 6.05 8.88 -17.00
CA LEU A 76 5.79 9.43 -15.67
C LEU A 76 7.09 9.68 -14.92
N LEU A 77 7.92 8.63 -14.84
CA LEU A 77 9.22 8.64 -14.19
C LEU A 77 10.20 7.76 -14.98
N SER A 78 11.43 8.24 -15.07
CA SER A 78 12.57 7.54 -15.66
C SER A 78 13.66 7.38 -14.61
N PHE A 79 14.30 6.23 -14.61
CA PHE A 79 15.33 5.85 -13.65
C PHE A 79 16.63 5.52 -14.36
N ASP A 80 17.72 5.45 -13.61
CA ASP A 80 18.93 4.78 -14.06
C ASP A 80 18.87 3.25 -13.83
N SER A 81 19.95 2.60 -14.24
CA SER A 81 20.25 1.23 -13.87
C SER A 81 20.45 1.12 -12.35
N ALA A 82 19.84 0.13 -11.73
CA ALA A 82 19.98 -0.02 -10.28
C ALA A 82 21.42 -0.35 -9.86
N SER A 83 21.92 0.39 -8.89
CA SER A 83 23.12 0.05 -8.13
C SER A 83 22.75 -0.90 -7.00
N ARG A 84 23.51 -1.98 -6.83
CA ARG A 84 23.39 -2.86 -5.64
C ARG A 84 24.02 -2.19 -4.43
N LEU A 85 23.33 -2.29 -3.30
CA LEU A 85 23.81 -1.92 -1.97
C LEU A 85 23.98 -3.20 -1.14
N ALA A 86 24.74 -3.13 -0.05
CA ALA A 86 24.95 -4.28 0.83
C ALA A 86 23.62 -4.83 1.41
N SER A 87 22.66 -3.95 1.68
CA SER A 87 21.36 -4.30 2.26
C SER A 87 20.20 -4.22 1.27
N GLY A 88 20.44 -3.98 -0.03
CA GLY A 88 19.37 -3.78 -1.00
C GLY A 88 19.82 -3.20 -2.34
N TRP A 89 19.05 -2.26 -2.88
CA TRP A 89 19.35 -1.61 -4.15
C TRP A 89 18.89 -0.14 -4.15
N GLN A 90 19.45 0.63 -5.07
CA GLN A 90 19.11 2.04 -5.29
C GLN A 90 19.08 2.37 -6.78
N ARG A 91 18.25 3.33 -7.15
CA ARG A 91 18.14 3.95 -8.48
C ARG A 91 18.08 5.46 -8.36
N VAL A 92 18.70 6.17 -9.29
CA VAL A 92 18.56 7.63 -9.45
C VAL A 92 17.37 7.94 -10.34
N ILE A 93 16.57 8.92 -9.95
CA ILE A 93 15.45 9.42 -10.75
C ILE A 93 16.02 10.39 -11.79
N ARG A 94 15.95 10.01 -13.07
CA ARG A 94 16.46 10.82 -14.18
C ARG A 94 15.49 11.92 -14.62
N GLY A 95 14.21 11.80 -14.28
CA GLY A 95 13.19 12.78 -14.66
C GLY A 95 11.88 12.09 -15.06
N GLY A 96 11.13 12.73 -15.95
CA GLY A 96 9.78 12.31 -16.35
C GLY A 96 8.75 13.38 -15.97
N LEU A 97 7.49 13.20 -16.42
CA LEU A 97 6.44 14.21 -16.24
C LEU A 97 6.12 14.53 -14.78
N LEU A 98 6.36 13.59 -13.86
CA LEU A 98 6.10 13.82 -12.44
C LEU A 98 7.26 14.54 -11.74
N ALA A 99 8.45 14.55 -12.34
CA ALA A 99 9.64 15.18 -11.79
C ALA A 99 9.87 16.57 -12.40
N ARG A 100 10.02 17.60 -11.57
CA ARG A 100 10.33 18.96 -12.02
C ARG A 100 11.72 19.05 -12.66
N GLN A 101 12.66 18.32 -12.10
CA GLN A 101 14.05 18.27 -12.54
C GLN A 101 14.62 16.88 -12.27
N PRO A 102 15.64 16.45 -13.04
CA PRO A 102 16.41 15.25 -12.73
C PRO A 102 16.99 15.30 -11.32
N GLY A 103 17.06 14.15 -10.65
CA GLY A 103 17.63 14.01 -9.32
C GLY A 103 16.69 13.33 -8.33
N GLY A 104 17.25 13.02 -7.16
CA GLY A 104 16.61 12.19 -6.17
C GLY A 104 16.86 10.70 -6.40
N THR A 105 16.62 9.91 -5.37
CA THR A 105 17.01 8.50 -5.31
C THR A 105 15.89 7.67 -4.75
N LEU A 106 15.56 6.58 -5.44
CA LEU A 106 14.69 5.51 -4.96
C LEU A 106 15.58 4.39 -4.42
N SER A 107 15.48 4.05 -3.15
CA SER A 107 16.19 2.93 -2.54
C SER A 107 15.22 1.99 -1.84
N VAL A 108 15.56 0.70 -1.85
CA VAL A 108 14.85 -0.32 -1.09
C VAL A 108 15.87 -1.24 -0.45
N GLY A 109 15.75 -1.42 0.86
CA GLY A 109 16.78 -2.06 1.66
C GLY A 109 16.26 -2.69 2.93
N TRP A 110 17.11 -3.50 3.54
CA TRP A 110 16.95 -3.99 4.90
C TRP A 110 17.55 -3.02 5.91
N GLN A 111 16.79 -2.75 6.97
CA GLN A 111 17.24 -1.97 8.11
C GLN A 111 16.52 -2.43 9.38
N ASP A 112 17.28 -2.85 10.39
CA ASP A 112 16.77 -3.17 11.74
C ASP A 112 15.53 -4.09 11.77
N GLY A 113 15.58 -5.20 11.01
CA GLY A 113 14.46 -6.16 10.93
C GLY A 113 13.24 -5.62 10.15
N ARG A 114 13.45 -4.63 9.30
CA ARG A 114 12.41 -4.04 8.44
C ARG A 114 12.90 -3.95 7.00
N LEU A 115 11.94 -4.11 6.09
CA LEU A 115 12.08 -3.68 4.70
C LEU A 115 11.73 -2.20 4.65
N VAL A 116 12.66 -1.38 4.18
CA VAL A 116 12.53 0.07 4.09
C VAL A 116 12.59 0.46 2.63
N GLY A 117 11.63 1.28 2.20
CA GLY A 117 11.62 1.92 0.90
C GLY A 117 11.69 3.42 1.08
N GLU A 118 12.63 4.06 0.41
CA GLU A 118 12.86 5.50 0.51
C GLU A 118 12.93 6.13 -0.89
N VAL A 119 12.28 7.27 -1.04
CA VAL A 119 12.50 8.20 -2.14
C VAL A 119 13.04 9.48 -1.52
N ALA A 120 14.32 9.78 -1.70
CA ALA A 120 14.98 10.95 -1.12
C ALA A 120 15.35 11.98 -2.19
N GLY A 121 15.25 13.27 -1.87
CA GLY A 121 15.69 14.34 -2.76
C GLY A 121 14.87 14.48 -4.04
N TYR A 122 13.66 13.93 -4.09
CA TYR A 122 12.77 14.01 -5.26
C TYR A 122 12.18 15.41 -5.37
N SER A 123 12.17 15.99 -6.57
CA SER A 123 11.56 17.30 -6.82
C SER A 123 10.29 17.10 -7.68
N PRO A 124 9.09 17.13 -7.09
CA PRO A 124 7.85 16.94 -7.84
C PRO A 124 7.56 18.12 -8.75
N TRP A 125 6.94 17.87 -9.90
CA TRP A 125 6.45 18.92 -10.79
C TRP A 125 5.33 19.76 -10.15
N LEU A 126 4.47 19.12 -9.33
CA LEU A 126 3.42 19.81 -8.61
C LEU A 126 3.99 20.68 -7.48
N PRO A 127 3.39 21.85 -7.21
CA PRO A 127 3.64 22.61 -5.99
C PRO A 127 3.48 21.74 -4.75
N ARG A 128 4.33 21.95 -3.74
CA ARG A 128 4.42 21.09 -2.55
C ARG A 128 3.07 20.74 -1.91
N ARG A 129 2.16 21.69 -1.76
CA ARG A 129 0.83 21.45 -1.15
C ARG A 129 -0.05 20.51 -1.98
N LEU A 130 -0.05 20.69 -3.30
CA LEU A 130 -0.79 19.81 -4.21
C LEU A 130 -0.15 18.41 -4.23
N TYR A 131 1.19 18.34 -4.21
CA TYR A 131 1.90 17.07 -4.08
C TYR A 131 1.54 16.33 -2.78
N GLU A 132 1.60 17.02 -1.63
CA GLU A 132 1.27 16.48 -0.30
C GLU A 132 -0.17 15.95 -0.22
N LEU A 133 -1.12 16.61 -0.88
CA LEU A 133 -2.53 16.23 -0.88
C LEU A 133 -2.88 15.11 -1.88
N THR A 134 -2.17 15.01 -3.00
CA THR A 134 -2.56 14.13 -4.12
C THR A 134 -1.59 12.96 -4.33
N GLN A 135 -0.31 13.25 -4.54
CA GLN A 135 0.69 12.26 -4.94
C GLN A 135 1.34 11.58 -3.74
N LEU A 136 1.60 12.31 -2.66
CA LEU A 136 2.27 11.75 -1.48
C LEU A 136 1.52 10.56 -0.86
N PRO A 137 0.18 10.61 -0.67
CA PRO A 137 -0.56 9.45 -0.16
C PRO A 137 -0.48 8.25 -1.10
N LEU A 138 -0.52 8.50 -2.41
CA LEU A 138 -0.38 7.44 -3.42
C LEU A 138 1.02 6.83 -3.42
N HIS A 139 2.07 7.65 -3.33
CA HIS A 139 3.46 7.17 -3.27
C HIS A 139 3.70 6.31 -2.03
N HIS A 140 3.22 6.74 -0.87
CA HIS A 140 3.26 5.90 0.34
C HIS A 140 2.50 4.60 0.15
N ALA A 141 1.28 4.65 -0.38
CA ALA A 141 0.46 3.46 -0.54
C ALA A 141 1.06 2.45 -1.53
N LEU A 142 1.62 2.92 -2.66
CA LEU A 142 2.32 2.08 -3.64
C LEU A 142 3.63 1.51 -3.09
N MET A 143 4.42 2.34 -2.39
CA MET A 143 5.66 1.88 -1.74
C MET A 143 5.34 0.81 -0.71
N ARG A 144 4.34 1.04 0.13
CA ARG A 144 3.90 0.08 1.15
C ARG A 144 3.45 -1.24 0.53
N LEU A 145 2.63 -1.21 -0.52
CA LEU A 145 2.21 -2.43 -1.23
C LEU A 145 3.40 -3.17 -1.84
N TYR A 146 4.37 -2.44 -2.39
CA TYR A 146 5.60 -3.02 -2.89
C TYR A 146 6.39 -3.73 -1.78
N LEU A 147 6.60 -3.06 -0.65
CA LEU A 147 7.29 -3.63 0.51
C LEU A 147 6.54 -4.83 1.11
N LEU A 148 5.20 -4.81 1.13
CA LEU A 148 4.39 -5.95 1.55
C LEU A 148 4.52 -7.14 0.58
N GLY A 149 4.63 -6.87 -0.72
CA GLY A 149 4.93 -7.89 -1.74
C GLY A 149 6.29 -8.53 -1.50
N LEU A 150 7.33 -7.73 -1.22
CA LEU A 150 8.66 -8.20 -0.87
C LEU A 150 8.70 -8.98 0.46
N ARG A 151 7.96 -8.52 1.47
CA ARG A 151 7.81 -9.21 2.77
C ARG A 151 7.24 -10.61 2.56
N GLY A 152 6.36 -10.79 1.57
CA GLY A 152 5.73 -12.07 1.26
C GLY A 152 4.72 -12.50 2.32
N ARG A 153 4.14 -13.69 2.17
CA ARG A 153 3.10 -14.19 3.09
C ARG A 153 3.64 -15.09 4.21
N VAL A 154 4.89 -15.54 4.10
CA VAL A 154 5.49 -16.49 5.04
C VAL A 154 6.52 -15.77 5.91
N PRO A 155 6.48 -15.92 7.25
CA PRO A 155 5.37 -16.51 8.03
C PRO A 155 4.11 -15.64 7.97
N PRO A 156 2.89 -16.19 8.12
CA PRO A 156 1.67 -15.38 8.12
C PRO A 156 1.66 -14.39 9.31
N PRO A 157 0.94 -13.26 9.19
CA PRO A 157 0.87 -12.26 10.27
C PRO A 157 0.13 -12.77 11.53
N GLY A 158 -0.58 -13.89 11.42
CA GLY A 158 -1.31 -14.58 12.50
C GLY A 158 -1.86 -15.92 11.99
N LEU A 159 -2.62 -16.62 12.84
CA LEU A 159 -3.28 -17.86 12.43
C LEU A 159 -4.35 -17.55 11.37
N PRO A 160 -4.22 -18.05 10.12
CA PRO A 160 -5.17 -17.75 9.07
C PRO A 160 -6.56 -18.33 9.39
N ALA A 161 -7.60 -17.54 9.17
CA ALA A 161 -8.97 -17.98 9.40
C ALA A 161 -9.44 -18.95 8.30
N GLY A 162 -10.13 -20.02 8.69
CA GLY A 162 -10.60 -21.06 7.77
C GLY A 162 -11.64 -20.58 6.75
N PRO A 163 -11.73 -21.22 5.56
CA PRO A 163 -12.62 -20.78 4.48
C PRO A 163 -14.11 -20.78 4.87
N ALA A 164 -14.56 -21.78 5.65
CA ALA A 164 -15.95 -21.86 6.11
C ALA A 164 -16.32 -20.70 7.05
N GLN A 165 -15.44 -20.38 8.01
CA GLN A 165 -15.63 -19.27 8.94
C GLN A 165 -15.62 -17.92 8.21
N ARG A 166 -14.73 -17.76 7.21
CA ARG A 166 -14.69 -16.56 6.35
C ARG A 166 -15.97 -16.39 5.54
N LEU A 167 -16.52 -17.49 5.01
CA LEU A 167 -17.79 -17.47 4.30
C LEU A 167 -18.95 -17.11 5.24
N ALA A 168 -18.99 -17.69 6.44
CA ALA A 168 -20.00 -17.35 7.43
C ALA A 168 -19.95 -15.86 7.83
N ALA A 169 -18.75 -15.29 8.02
CA ALA A 169 -18.59 -13.86 8.29
C ALA A 169 -19.10 -12.98 7.15
N ALA A 170 -18.75 -13.35 5.91
CA ALA A 170 -19.21 -12.65 4.72
C ALA A 170 -20.74 -12.71 4.56
N SER A 171 -21.37 -13.86 4.85
CA SER A 171 -22.83 -14.01 4.81
C SER A 171 -23.53 -13.12 5.84
N LEU A 172 -23.00 -13.03 7.07
CA LEU A 172 -23.54 -12.13 8.10
C LEU A 172 -23.43 -10.66 7.69
N ASP A 173 -22.27 -10.26 7.17
CA ASP A 173 -22.05 -8.90 6.68
C ASP A 173 -22.97 -8.55 5.50
N LEU A 174 -23.17 -9.49 4.56
CA LEU A 174 -24.06 -9.30 3.42
C LEU A 174 -25.52 -9.18 3.85
N ALA A 175 -25.97 -10.00 4.82
CA ALA A 175 -27.31 -9.90 5.39
C ALA A 175 -27.53 -8.55 6.07
N LEU A 176 -26.53 -8.07 6.84
CA LEU A 176 -26.59 -6.75 7.47
C LEU A 176 -26.64 -5.62 6.45
N CYS A 177 -25.79 -5.65 5.42
CA CYS A 177 -25.81 -4.66 4.34
C CYS A 177 -27.15 -4.69 3.57
N GLY A 178 -27.71 -5.88 3.34
CA GLY A 178 -29.02 -6.09 2.75
C GLY A 178 -30.13 -5.44 3.58
N ALA A 179 -30.13 -5.66 4.90
CA ALA A 179 -31.10 -5.06 5.81
C ALA A 179 -31.00 -3.53 5.83
N ILE A 180 -29.78 -2.98 5.93
CA ILE A 180 -29.55 -1.52 5.87
C ILE A 180 -30.08 -0.94 4.54
N THR A 181 -29.83 -1.63 3.44
CA THR A 181 -30.29 -1.19 2.11
C THR A 181 -31.82 -1.22 2.01
N ALA A 182 -32.46 -2.28 2.53
CA ALA A 182 -33.91 -2.43 2.52
C ALA A 182 -34.63 -1.37 3.38
N LEU A 183 -34.01 -0.94 4.48
CA LEU A 183 -34.52 0.18 5.29
C LEU A 183 -34.42 1.53 4.56
N ALA A 184 -33.43 1.69 3.69
CA ALA A 184 -33.20 2.93 2.96
C ALA A 184 -34.01 3.04 1.65
N ALA A 185 -34.33 1.92 1.01
CA ALA A 185 -35.07 1.92 -0.25
C ALA A 185 -35.87 0.62 -0.46
N PRO A 186 -37.07 0.70 -1.08
CA PRO A 186 -37.81 -0.47 -1.50
C PRO A 186 -37.04 -1.27 -2.57
N PRO A 187 -37.32 -2.59 -2.71
CA PRO A 187 -36.65 -3.48 -3.66
C PRO A 187 -37.05 -3.18 -5.11
N THR A 188 -36.54 -2.06 -5.61
CA THR A 188 -36.74 -1.54 -6.97
C THR A 188 -35.46 -1.68 -7.78
N ARG A 189 -35.45 -1.19 -9.03
CA ARG A 189 -34.25 -1.20 -9.91
C ARG A 189 -33.03 -0.51 -9.27
N ARG A 190 -33.20 0.33 -8.25
CA ARG A 190 -32.11 1.03 -7.53
C ARG A 190 -31.55 0.24 -6.34
N PHE A 191 -32.14 -0.89 -5.97
CA PHE A 191 -31.71 -1.65 -4.80
C PHE A 191 -30.30 -2.22 -4.96
N MET A 192 -29.99 -2.85 -6.11
CA MET A 192 -28.67 -3.44 -6.35
C MET A 192 -27.51 -2.43 -6.37
N PRO A 193 -27.59 -1.27 -7.06
CA PRO A 193 -26.52 -0.28 -6.98
C PRO A 193 -26.41 0.32 -5.57
N LEU A 194 -27.51 0.50 -4.85
CA LEU A 194 -27.46 0.95 -3.46
C LEU A 194 -26.80 -0.08 -2.54
N LEU A 195 -27.17 -1.36 -2.66
CA LEU A 195 -26.56 -2.47 -1.91
C LEU A 195 -25.05 -2.52 -2.16
N ALA A 196 -24.63 -2.40 -3.42
CA ALA A 196 -23.22 -2.36 -3.78
C ALA A 196 -22.50 -1.17 -3.13
N CYS A 197 -23.13 0.01 -3.12
CA CYS A 197 -22.60 1.20 -2.45
C CYS A 197 -22.47 0.99 -0.93
N VAL A 198 -23.55 0.56 -0.27
CA VAL A 198 -23.59 0.28 1.18
C VAL A 198 -22.53 -0.75 1.55
N THR A 199 -22.48 -1.87 0.83
CA THR A 199 -21.49 -2.95 1.04
C THR A 199 -20.07 -2.43 0.89
N SER A 200 -19.80 -1.61 -0.12
CA SER A 200 -18.48 -1.03 -0.37
C SER A 200 -18.03 -0.11 0.76
N VAL A 201 -18.88 0.85 1.14
CA VAL A 201 -18.60 1.82 2.22
C VAL A 201 -18.44 1.09 3.56
N TYR A 202 -19.33 0.13 3.84
CA TYR A 202 -19.29 -0.70 5.05
C TYR A 202 -17.95 -1.44 5.18
N HIS A 203 -17.56 -2.22 4.17
CA HIS A 203 -16.36 -3.03 4.26
C HIS A 203 -15.09 -2.18 4.30
N ILE A 204 -14.98 -1.17 3.44
CA ILE A 204 -13.81 -0.27 3.44
C ILE A 204 -13.67 0.42 4.79
N GLY A 205 -14.77 0.96 5.33
CA GLY A 205 -14.79 1.62 6.63
C GLY A 205 -14.35 0.70 7.76
N PHE A 206 -14.97 -0.47 7.88
CA PHE A 206 -14.65 -1.42 8.97
C PHE A 206 -13.23 -1.99 8.87
N TRP A 207 -12.73 -2.28 7.67
CA TRP A 207 -11.35 -2.76 7.50
C TRP A 207 -10.33 -1.69 7.89
N CYS A 208 -10.51 -0.45 7.42
CA CYS A 208 -9.57 0.63 7.70
C CYS A 208 -9.59 1.04 9.19
N LEU A 209 -10.79 1.18 9.76
CA LEU A 209 -10.95 1.74 11.11
C LEU A 209 -10.74 0.70 12.20
N ALA A 210 -11.21 -0.53 12.01
CA ALA A 210 -11.24 -1.53 13.06
C ALA A 210 -10.56 -2.86 12.71
N ALA A 211 -10.07 -3.04 11.47
CA ALA A 211 -9.58 -4.31 10.95
C ALA A 211 -10.61 -5.46 11.02
N SER A 212 -11.86 -5.22 11.39
CA SER A 212 -12.87 -6.28 11.49
C SER A 212 -14.26 -5.70 11.26
N THR A 213 -15.05 -6.42 10.49
CA THR A 213 -16.47 -6.16 10.26
C THR A 213 -17.29 -6.76 11.40
N PRO A 214 -18.53 -6.29 11.65
CA PRO A 214 -19.47 -6.95 12.56
C PRO A 214 -19.53 -8.48 12.42
N GLY A 215 -19.68 -9.04 11.22
CA GLY A 215 -19.66 -10.49 10.99
C GLY A 215 -18.31 -11.12 11.33
N GLY A 216 -17.22 -10.45 10.98
CA GLY A 216 -15.87 -10.86 11.37
C GLY A 216 -15.69 -10.91 12.88
N ARG A 217 -16.13 -9.89 13.62
CA ARG A 217 -16.04 -9.86 15.09
C ARG A 217 -16.87 -10.96 15.73
N ALA A 218 -18.09 -11.17 15.25
CA ALA A 218 -18.98 -12.22 15.76
C ALA A 218 -18.35 -13.62 15.64
N LEU A 219 -17.51 -13.82 14.62
CA LEU A 219 -16.81 -15.08 14.39
C LEU A 219 -15.34 -15.04 14.80
N GLY A 220 -14.87 -14.03 15.53
CA GLY A 220 -13.49 -13.96 16.00
C GLY A 220 -12.46 -13.82 14.87
N GLN A 221 -12.74 -13.03 13.84
CA GLN A 221 -11.88 -12.79 12.68
C GLN A 221 -11.52 -11.31 12.52
N ARG A 222 -10.33 -11.05 11.96
CA ARG A 222 -9.91 -9.71 11.55
C ARG A 222 -9.04 -9.77 10.30
N VAL A 223 -9.14 -8.72 9.49
CA VAL A 223 -8.31 -8.46 8.32
C VAL A 223 -7.11 -7.61 8.71
N VAL A 224 -5.91 -8.08 8.40
CA VAL A 224 -4.66 -7.35 8.65
C VAL A 224 -3.82 -7.27 7.38
N GLY A 225 -2.95 -6.28 7.28
CA GLY A 225 -1.83 -6.29 6.33
C GLY A 225 -0.85 -7.41 6.65
N LEU A 226 0.00 -7.81 5.70
CA LEU A 226 1.02 -8.82 5.93
C LEU A 226 2.04 -8.43 7.02
N ASP A 227 2.14 -7.13 7.34
CA ASP A 227 2.93 -6.62 8.46
C ASP A 227 2.18 -6.64 9.81
N GLY A 228 0.97 -7.19 9.84
CA GLY A 228 0.12 -7.31 11.03
C GLY A 228 -0.66 -6.05 11.40
N ARG A 229 -0.51 -4.95 10.66
CA ARG A 229 -1.23 -3.68 10.92
C ARG A 229 -2.61 -3.70 10.27
N ARG A 230 -3.45 -2.71 10.62
CA ARG A 230 -4.73 -2.51 9.94
C ARG A 230 -4.51 -2.18 8.46
N PRO A 231 -5.37 -2.66 7.55
CA PRO A 231 -5.32 -2.29 6.14
C PRO A 231 -5.39 -0.78 5.94
N SER A 232 -4.57 -0.25 5.04
CA SER A 232 -4.74 1.12 4.54
C SER A 232 -5.94 1.22 3.59
N LEU A 233 -6.38 2.44 3.29
CA LEU A 233 -7.48 2.69 2.34
C LEU A 233 -7.23 2.03 0.98
N LEU A 234 -6.00 2.16 0.43
CA LEU A 234 -5.68 1.55 -0.85
C LEU A 234 -5.76 0.01 -0.79
N GLN A 235 -5.26 -0.60 0.29
CA GLN A 235 -5.39 -2.05 0.49
C GLN A 235 -6.86 -2.47 0.57
N ALA A 236 -7.69 -1.74 1.29
CA ALA A 236 -9.13 -2.02 1.40
C ALA A 236 -9.85 -1.92 0.05
N VAL A 237 -9.56 -0.87 -0.74
CA VAL A 237 -10.11 -0.70 -2.09
C VAL A 237 -9.64 -1.79 -3.05
N LEU A 238 -8.34 -2.11 -3.06
CA LEU A 238 -7.79 -3.19 -3.89
C LEU A 238 -8.40 -4.55 -3.52
N ARG A 239 -8.55 -4.81 -2.22
CA ARG A 239 -9.19 -6.02 -1.71
C ARG A 239 -10.62 -6.12 -2.22
N LEU A 240 -11.41 -5.05 -2.08
CA LEU A 240 -12.81 -5.04 -2.52
C LEU A 240 -12.94 -5.23 -4.04
N THR A 241 -12.17 -4.48 -4.82
CA THR A 241 -12.25 -4.52 -6.30
C THR A 241 -11.73 -5.83 -6.89
N ALA A 242 -10.87 -6.55 -6.17
CA ALA A 242 -10.38 -7.87 -6.59
C ALA A 242 -11.32 -9.05 -6.23
N LEU A 243 -12.40 -8.82 -5.47
CA LEU A 243 -13.34 -9.88 -5.07
C LEU A 243 -13.98 -10.62 -6.26
N PRO A 244 -14.48 -9.96 -7.33
CA PRO A 244 -15.10 -10.68 -8.45
C PRO A 244 -14.12 -11.68 -9.09
N LEU A 245 -12.85 -11.26 -9.24
CA LEU A 245 -11.81 -12.12 -9.78
C LEU A 245 -11.45 -13.25 -8.82
N ALA A 246 -11.46 -12.99 -7.51
CA ALA A 246 -11.21 -14.01 -6.48
C ALA A 246 -12.28 -15.11 -6.50
N VAL A 247 -13.56 -14.72 -6.63
CA VAL A 247 -14.70 -15.65 -6.75
C VAL A 247 -14.57 -16.47 -8.03
N TRP A 248 -14.29 -15.83 -9.17
CA TRP A 248 -14.12 -16.51 -10.44
C TRP A 248 -12.95 -17.50 -10.43
N ALA A 249 -11.78 -17.08 -9.93
CA ALA A 249 -10.60 -17.91 -9.86
C ALA A 249 -10.62 -18.94 -8.71
N ARG A 250 -11.63 -18.88 -7.82
CA ARG A 250 -11.72 -19.67 -6.58
C ARG A 250 -10.43 -19.62 -5.75
N ARG A 251 -9.80 -18.45 -5.72
CA ARG A 251 -8.54 -18.16 -5.01
C ARG A 251 -8.66 -16.85 -4.29
N ALA A 252 -7.94 -16.70 -3.18
CA ALA A 252 -7.94 -15.47 -2.37
C ALA A 252 -7.14 -14.32 -3.02
N LEU A 253 -7.37 -14.05 -4.31
CA LEU A 253 -6.66 -13.03 -5.09
C LEU A 253 -6.84 -11.62 -4.50
N HIS A 254 -7.96 -11.36 -3.81
CA HIS A 254 -8.19 -10.10 -3.11
C HIS A 254 -7.25 -9.91 -1.92
N ASP A 255 -6.91 -10.99 -1.20
CA ASP A 255 -5.92 -10.97 -0.11
C ASP A 255 -4.50 -10.81 -0.67
N GLU A 256 -4.18 -11.56 -1.74
CA GLU A 256 -2.89 -11.55 -2.41
C GLU A 256 -2.56 -10.15 -2.97
N ARG A 257 -3.48 -9.54 -3.74
CA ARG A 257 -3.26 -8.22 -4.37
C ARG A 257 -3.20 -7.07 -3.38
N ALA A 258 -4.01 -7.13 -2.32
CA ALA A 258 -4.02 -6.10 -1.29
C ALA A 258 -2.88 -6.24 -0.28
N GLY A 259 -2.08 -7.32 -0.32
CA GLY A 259 -1.09 -7.60 0.72
C GLY A 259 -1.75 -7.70 2.09
N THR A 260 -2.87 -8.42 2.17
CA THR A 260 -3.66 -8.64 3.39
C THR A 260 -3.88 -10.12 3.67
N GLU A 261 -4.31 -10.43 4.89
CA GLU A 261 -4.71 -11.76 5.34
C GLU A 261 -5.89 -11.65 6.32
N VAL A 262 -6.79 -12.63 6.29
CA VAL A 262 -7.81 -12.81 7.33
C VAL A 262 -7.24 -13.74 8.38
N ILE A 263 -7.07 -13.24 9.60
CA ILE A 263 -6.56 -14.02 10.73
C ILE A 263 -7.64 -14.16 11.80
N GLU A 264 -7.48 -15.21 12.60
CA GLU A 264 -8.22 -15.34 13.84
C GLU A 264 -7.82 -14.19 14.78
N SER A 265 -8.83 -13.57 15.37
CA SER A 265 -8.64 -12.62 16.46
C SER A 265 -8.34 -13.43 17.70
N ALA A 266 -7.11 -13.34 18.20
CA ALA A 266 -6.81 -13.85 19.54
C ALA A 266 -7.85 -13.30 20.53
N PRO A 267 -8.35 -14.10 21.50
CA PRO A 267 -9.24 -13.59 22.53
C PRO A 267 -8.54 -12.38 23.17
N SER A 268 -9.25 -11.25 23.22
CA SER A 268 -8.79 -10.11 24.00
C SER A 268 -8.50 -10.62 25.40
N ARG A 269 -7.25 -10.54 25.85
CA ARG A 269 -6.97 -10.68 27.28
C ARG A 269 -7.81 -9.61 27.97
N ALA A 270 -8.86 -10.05 28.66
CA ALA A 270 -9.67 -9.24 29.55
C ALA A 270 -8.82 -8.78 30.73
#